data_AF-A0A950EAM1-F1
#
_entry.id   AF-A0A950EAM1-F1
#
_cell.length_a   1.000
_cell.length_b   1.000
_cell.length_c   1.000
_cell.angle_alpha   90.00
_cell.angle_beta   90.00
_cell.angle_gamma   90.00
#
_symmetry.space_group_name_H-M   'P 1'
#
loop_
_entity.id
_entity.type
_entity.pdbx_description
1 polymer ?
#
loop_
_entity_poly.entity_id
_entity_poly.type
_entity_poly.pdbx_seq_one_letter_code
_entity_poly.pdbx_strand_id
1 'polypeptide(L)'
;MSGKLARGVIHGKVIELDEDLGLAEGQKVEVQVNILPAGRPWGEGILRSAGALADDPYWDGIMEEIYQARKRERRPQMEEE
;
A
#
# COMPACT_ATOMS: atom_id res chain seq x y z
N MET A 1 -13.14 24.72 -21.92
CA MET A 1 -14.18 23.80 -21.39
C MET A 1 -13.56 23.05 -20.23
N SER A 2 -14.19 23.03 -19.06
CA SER A 2 -13.67 22.27 -17.91
C SER A 2 -14.27 20.86 -17.99
N GLY A 3 -13.47 19.87 -18.35
CA GLY A 3 -13.90 18.46 -18.32
C GLY A 3 -14.05 17.96 -16.89
N LYS A 4 -14.94 16.98 -16.66
CA LYS A 4 -15.02 16.26 -15.39
C LYS A 4 -13.89 15.23 -15.36
N LEU A 5 -13.10 15.21 -14.29
CA LEU A 5 -12.10 14.17 -14.06
C LEU A 5 -12.79 12.94 -13.50
N ALA A 6 -12.58 11.79 -14.11
CA ALA A 6 -13.01 10.50 -13.59
C ALA A 6 -11.85 9.51 -13.62
N ARG A 7 -11.90 8.53 -12.73
CA ARG A 7 -10.91 7.43 -12.65
C ARG A 7 -11.51 6.15 -13.21
N GLY A 8 -10.62 5.26 -13.64
CA GLY A 8 -10.99 3.99 -14.21
C GLY A 8 -9.80 3.16 -14.62
N VAL A 9 -10.08 1.95 -15.08
CA VAL A 9 -9.11 0.95 -15.50
C VAL A 9 -9.29 0.66 -17.00
N ILE A 10 -8.17 0.56 -17.71
CA ILE A 10 -8.16 0.24 -19.15
C ILE A 10 -8.18 -1.27 -19.33
N HIS A 11 -9.20 -1.77 -20.04
CA HIS A 11 -9.34 -3.15 -20.52
C HIS A 11 -9.28 -3.17 -22.05
N GLY A 12 -8.05 -3.15 -22.60
CA GLY A 12 -7.83 -3.07 -24.04
C GLY A 12 -8.29 -1.73 -24.62
N LYS A 13 -9.47 -1.69 -25.24
CA LYS A 13 -10.07 -0.47 -25.81
C LYS A 13 -11.23 0.09 -24.98
N VAL A 14 -11.60 -0.60 -23.91
CA VAL A 14 -12.69 -0.20 -23.00
C VAL A 14 -12.05 0.44 -21.77
N ILE A 15 -12.61 1.55 -21.32
CA ILE A 15 -12.26 2.17 -20.02
C ILE A 15 -13.44 1.88 -19.10
N GLU A 16 -13.21 1.08 -18.06
CA GLU A 16 -14.17 0.86 -16.98
C GLU A 16 -13.98 1.99 -15.96
N LEU A 17 -14.99 2.84 -15.79
CA LEU A 17 -14.92 3.98 -14.88
C LEU A 17 -15.38 3.58 -13.48
N ASP A 18 -14.72 4.12 -12.46
CA ASP A 18 -15.06 3.90 -11.05
C ASP A 18 -16.37 4.62 -10.65
N GLU A 19 -16.78 5.60 -11.45
CA GLU A 19 -17.95 6.44 -11.21
C GLU A 19 -18.81 6.60 -12.47
N ASP A 20 -20.13 6.75 -12.26
CA ASP A 20 -21.06 7.09 -13.34
C ASP A 20 -20.91 8.57 -13.73
N LEU A 21 -20.75 8.81 -15.03
CA LEU A 21 -20.66 10.15 -15.60
C LEU A 21 -22.04 10.77 -15.89
N GLY A 22 -23.12 9.99 -15.81
CA GLY A 22 -24.49 10.44 -16.13
C GLY A 22 -24.70 10.75 -17.61
N LEU A 23 -23.90 10.13 -18.49
CA LEU A 23 -24.00 10.29 -19.94
C LEU A 23 -25.02 9.31 -20.52
N ALA A 24 -25.67 9.72 -21.60
CA ALA A 24 -26.58 8.82 -22.31
C ALA A 24 -25.80 7.72 -23.04
N GLU A 25 -26.38 6.52 -23.08
CA GLU A 25 -25.83 5.39 -23.84
C GLU A 25 -25.60 5.78 -25.31
N GLY A 26 -24.43 5.43 -25.86
CA GLY A 26 -24.05 5.74 -27.25
C GLY A 26 -23.61 7.18 -27.53
N GLN A 27 -23.55 8.06 -26.52
CA GLN A 27 -23.04 9.42 -26.69
C GLN A 27 -21.55 9.43 -27.05
N LYS A 28 -21.19 10.10 -28.15
CA LYS A 28 -19.78 10.29 -28.54
C LYS A 28 -19.10 11.30 -27.64
N VAL A 29 -17.90 10.96 -27.18
CA VAL A 29 -17.08 11.80 -26.31
C VAL A 29 -15.63 11.84 -26.80
N GLU A 30 -14.92 12.92 -26.47
CA GLU A 30 -13.46 12.99 -26.58
C GLU A 30 -12.86 12.61 -25.23
N VAL A 31 -11.79 11.81 -25.23
CA VAL A 31 -11.16 11.29 -24.01
C VAL A 31 -9.70 11.70 -23.96
N GLN A 32 -9.31 12.33 -22.84
CA GLN A 32 -7.91 12.57 -22.50
C GLN A 32 -7.50 11.64 -21.36
N VAL A 33 -6.46 10.83 -21.58
CA VAL A 33 -5.99 9.83 -20.61
C VAL A 33 -4.71 10.31 -19.94
N ASN A 34 -4.70 10.27 -18.60
CA ASN A 34 -3.49 10.46 -17.80
C ASN A 34 -3.13 9.13 -17.14
N ILE A 35 -1.94 8.61 -17.43
CA ILE A 35 -1.45 7.37 -16.80
C ILE A 35 -1.12 7.67 -15.34
N LEU A 36 -1.87 7.05 -14.43
CA LEU A 36 -1.58 7.12 -13.00
C LEU A 36 -0.55 6.04 -12.63
N PRO A 37 0.44 6.35 -11.78
CA PRO A 37 1.32 5.33 -11.24
C PRO A 37 0.48 4.32 -10.46
N ALA A 38 0.77 3.03 -10.62
CA ALA A 38 0.18 2.00 -9.77
C ALA A 38 0.42 2.39 -8.31
N GLY A 39 -0.66 2.49 -7.53
CA GLY A 39 -0.56 2.73 -6.09
C GLY A 39 0.32 1.65 -5.49
N ARG A 40 1.39 2.04 -4.79
CA ARG A 40 2.24 1.07 -4.11
C ARG A 40 1.41 0.35 -3.05
N PRO A 41 1.46 -0.98 -2.98
CA PRO A 41 0.81 -1.69 -1.88
C PRO A 41 1.32 -1.13 -0.55
N TRP A 42 0.39 -0.92 0.37
CA TRP A 42 0.72 -0.51 1.73
C TRP A 42 1.74 -1.50 2.33
N GLY A 43 2.78 -1.00 2.98
CA GLY A 43 3.87 -1.82 3.53
C GLY A 43 5.10 -1.98 2.62
N GLU A 44 5.02 -1.64 1.32
CA GLU A 44 6.18 -1.77 0.41
C GLU A 44 7.38 -0.92 0.84
N GLY A 45 7.12 0.25 1.45
CA GLY A 45 8.17 1.09 2.03
C GLY A 45 8.87 0.45 3.24
N ILE A 46 8.11 -0.28 4.06
CA ILE A 46 8.65 -1.00 5.24
C ILE A 46 9.52 -2.16 4.76
N LEU A 47 9.05 -2.96 3.80
CA LEU A 47 9.81 -4.06 3.23
C LEU A 47 11.13 -3.58 2.61
N ARG A 48 11.12 -2.47 1.87
CA ARG A 48 12.36 -1.89 1.31
C ARG A 48 13.37 -1.45 2.36
N SER A 49 12.93 -1.10 3.57
CA SER A 49 13.83 -0.74 4.68
C SER A 49 14.43 -1.94 5.39
N ALA A 50 13.79 -3.12 5.31
CA ALA A 50 14.27 -4.36 5.91
C ALA A 50 15.43 -5.01 5.14
N GLY A 51 15.70 -4.58 3.89
CA GLY A 51 16.84 -5.05 3.11
C GLY A 51 16.82 -6.56 2.89
N ALA A 52 17.93 -7.25 3.17
CA ALA A 52 18.03 -8.71 3.01
C ALA A 52 17.05 -9.52 3.88
N LEU A 53 16.43 -8.87 4.88
CA LEU A 53 15.50 -9.50 5.81
C LEU A 53 14.03 -9.35 5.38
N ALA A 54 13.76 -8.61 4.30
CA ALA A 54 12.40 -8.37 3.81
C ALA A 54 11.66 -9.67 3.45
N ASP A 55 12.40 -10.67 2.97
CA ASP A 55 11.88 -11.95 2.50
C ASP A 55 12.35 -13.15 3.36
N ASP A 56 12.92 -12.90 4.55
CA ASP A 56 13.40 -13.97 5.43
C ASP A 56 12.20 -14.61 6.18
N PRO A 57 11.91 -15.91 5.95
CA PRO A 57 10.75 -16.57 6.54
C PRO A 57 10.86 -16.80 8.05
N TYR A 58 12.03 -16.60 8.66
CA TYR A 58 12.28 -16.81 10.09
C TYR A 58 12.35 -15.51 10.89
N TRP A 59 12.38 -14.35 10.21
CA TRP A 59 12.63 -13.06 10.84
C TRP A 59 11.67 -12.72 11.98
N ASP A 60 10.36 -12.95 11.77
CA ASP A 60 9.33 -12.68 12.76
C ASP A 60 9.55 -13.51 14.04
N GLY A 61 9.91 -14.79 13.89
CA GLY A 61 10.20 -15.69 15.02
C GLY A 61 11.43 -15.26 15.81
N ILE A 62 12.49 -14.83 15.13
CA ILE A 62 13.72 -14.32 15.75
C ILE A 62 13.41 -13.05 16.57
N MET A 63 12.62 -12.12 16.01
CA MET A 63 12.28 -10.88 16.69
C MET A 63 11.40 -11.10 17.93
N GLU A 64 10.47 -12.05 17.87
CA GLU A 64 9.67 -12.45 19.02
C GLU A 64 10.56 -13.04 20.14
N GLU A 65 11.52 -13.90 19.79
CA GLU A 65 12.46 -14.48 20.77
C GLU A 65 13.29 -13.38 21.46
N ILE A 66 13.85 -12.44 20.69
CA ILE A 66 14.60 -11.30 21.22
C ILE A 66 13.72 -10.44 22.14
N TYR A 67 12.47 -10.21 21.75
CA TYR A 67 11.52 -9.43 22.55
C TYR A 67 11.24 -10.09 23.91
N GLN A 68 11.01 -11.41 23.91
CA GLN A 68 10.81 -12.17 25.14
C GLN A 68 12.05 -12.20 26.03
N ALA A 69 13.24 -12.35 25.43
CA ALA A 69 14.51 -12.29 26.17
C ALA A 69 14.70 -10.94 26.85
N ARG A 70 14.47 -9.83 26.13
CA ARG A 70 14.56 -8.47 26.70
C ARG A 70 13.56 -8.21 27.83
N LYS A 71 12.35 -8.79 27.74
CA LYS A 71 11.38 -8.73 28.84
C LYS A 71 11.87 -9.44 30.08
N ARG A 72 12.52 -10.60 29.94
CA ARG A 72 13.08 -11.38 31.06
C ARG A 72 14.29 -10.70 31.69
N GLU A 73 15.10 -10.01 30.90
CA GLU A 73 16.30 -9.28 31.37
C GLU A 73 16.00 -7.93 32.03
N ARG A 74 14.75 -7.42 31.97
CA ARG A 74 14.28 -6.35 32.84
C ARG A 74 14.21 -6.84 34.29
N ARG A 75 15.38 -7.04 34.89
CA ARG A 75 15.60 -7.08 36.33
C ARG A 75 15.02 -5.78 36.91
N PRO A 76 14.18 -5.84 37.97
CA PRO A 76 13.82 -4.64 38.70
C PRO A 76 15.13 -3.97 39.12
N GLN A 77 15.33 -2.70 38.76
CA GLN A 77 16.38 -1.92 39.40
C GLN A 77 15.99 -1.89 40.88
N MET A 78 16.86 -2.46 41.74
CA MET A 78 16.70 -2.39 43.19
C MET A 78 16.39 -0.92 43.54
N GLU A 79 15.26 -0.68 44.21
CA GLU A 79 14.97 0.61 44.81
C GLU A 79 16.10 0.90 45.80
N GLU A 80 16.94 1.90 45.50
CA GLU A 80 18.01 2.34 46.37
C GLU A 80 17.36 2.99 47.62
N GLU A 81 17.59 2.40 48.80
CA GLU A 81 17.23 2.97 50.12
C GLU A 81 18.05 4.23 50.43
#